data_AF-A0A8J1ZZC0-F1
#
_entry.id   AF-A0A8J1ZZC0-F1
#
_cell.length_a   1.000
_cell.length_b   1.000
_cell.length_c   1.000
_cell.angle_alpha   90.00
_cell.angle_beta   90.00
_cell.angle_gamma   90.00
#
_symmetry.space_group_name_H-M   'P 1'
#
loop_
_entity.id
_entity.type
_entity.pdbx_description
1 polymer ?
#
loop_
_entity_poly.entity_id
_entity_poly.type
_entity_poly.pdbx_seq_one_letter_code
_entity_poly.pdbx_strand_id
1 'polypeptide(L)'
;MFPDAERLEIEGRTFPVTVHYARELIPNYDLTTPNSFIDYDAIAQAVLMVRRGKFDHFDVVAKGAGKAAARHWRRYSKAILIFMPGVGEIKQMCRVLREKADSEDGGTRAGLIPEDSILPLHASLPAAEQKRCFEVFDGKIVISTNVCETSITIPDVTCVIDCCREKRLGLRKFVMEMCTLRLPVLQEQFCSKASIEQRKGRAGRVQPGICIRMISRSYAENKLLAHTEAEMDVLPLENIILQLLVGLQDERSKKILMPSSLREEQEKDMTSTLSTSGDTTTIS
;
A
#
# COMPACT_ATOMS: atom_id res chain seq x y z
N MET A 1 0.23 -24.83 7.95
CA MET A 1 -0.79 -24.94 6.87
C MET A 1 -1.93 -25.79 7.38
N PHE A 2 -3.16 -25.55 6.92
CA PHE A 2 -4.31 -26.40 7.19
C PHE A 2 -4.56 -27.28 5.96
N PRO A 3 -4.07 -28.54 5.93
CA PRO A 3 -4.14 -29.37 4.71
C PRO A 3 -5.57 -29.73 4.33
N ASP A 4 -6.41 -30.02 5.32
CA ASP A 4 -7.78 -30.54 5.14
C ASP A 4 -8.85 -29.44 5.28
N ALA A 5 -8.46 -28.16 5.22
CA ALA A 5 -9.40 -27.05 5.27
C ALA A 5 -10.16 -26.92 3.94
N GLU A 6 -11.48 -27.03 4.01
CA GLU A 6 -12.38 -26.82 2.87
C GLU A 6 -12.22 -25.39 2.31
N ARG A 7 -12.05 -25.28 0.99
CA ARG A 7 -11.81 -24.00 0.30
C ARG A 7 -13.06 -23.55 -0.42
N LEU A 8 -13.73 -22.55 0.13
CA LEU A 8 -14.82 -21.85 -0.56
C LEU A 8 -14.24 -20.70 -1.39
N GLU A 9 -14.13 -20.90 -2.70
CA GLU A 9 -13.81 -19.81 -3.63
C GLU A 9 -15.08 -19.04 -4.00
N ILE A 10 -15.06 -17.73 -3.79
CA ILE A 10 -16.14 -16.81 -4.17
C ILE A 10 -15.74 -16.15 -5.48
N GLU A 11 -16.50 -16.37 -6.56
CA GLU A 11 -16.25 -15.73 -7.85
C GLU A 11 -16.24 -14.21 -7.71
N GLY A 12 -15.09 -13.60 -8.02
CA GLY A 12 -14.87 -12.17 -7.89
C GLY A 12 -15.70 -11.39 -8.91
N ARG A 13 -16.73 -10.67 -8.44
CA ARG A 13 -17.53 -9.74 -9.26
C ARG A 13 -16.81 -8.42 -9.57
N THR A 14 -15.55 -8.49 -10.00
CA THR A 14 -14.79 -7.32 -10.44
C THR A 14 -14.93 -7.14 -11.95
N PHE A 15 -15.30 -5.93 -12.35
CA PHE A 15 -15.29 -5.49 -13.74
C PHE A 15 -13.84 -5.38 -14.26
N PRO A 16 -13.63 -5.51 -15.59
CA PRO A 16 -12.31 -5.40 -16.18
C PRO A 16 -11.69 -4.01 -15.94
N VAL A 17 -10.41 -3.99 -15.59
CA VAL A 17 -9.62 -2.76 -15.39
C VAL A 17 -8.48 -2.71 -16.40
N THR A 18 -8.48 -1.72 -17.28
CA THR A 18 -7.40 -1.50 -18.25
C THR A 18 -6.21 -0.86 -17.55
N VAL A 19 -5.01 -1.40 -17.79
CA VAL A 19 -3.76 -0.92 -17.19
C VAL A 19 -2.97 -0.11 -18.21
N HIS A 20 -2.52 1.07 -17.80
CA HIS A 20 -1.64 1.95 -18.55
C HIS A 20 -0.37 2.22 -17.74
N TYR A 21 0.76 2.41 -18.43
CA TYR A 21 2.04 2.73 -17.79
C TYR A 21 2.44 4.17 -18.11
N ALA A 22 3.05 4.89 -17.16
CA ALA A 22 3.29 6.32 -17.32
C ALA A 22 4.10 6.70 -18.58
N ARG A 23 5.04 5.86 -19.04
CA ARG A 23 5.77 6.08 -20.31
C ARG A 23 4.88 6.04 -21.56
N GLU A 24 3.70 5.42 -21.49
CA GLU A 24 2.69 5.40 -22.56
C GLU A 24 1.87 6.70 -22.61
N LEU A 25 1.88 7.49 -21.53
CA LEU A 25 1.02 8.67 -21.33
C LEU A 25 1.82 9.98 -21.24
N ILE A 26 3.02 9.94 -20.68
CA ILE A 26 3.90 11.08 -20.37
C ILE A 26 5.25 10.82 -21.05
N PRO A 27 5.58 11.54 -22.14
CA PRO A 27 6.87 11.40 -22.81
C PRO A 27 8.04 11.69 -21.86
N ASN A 28 9.14 10.95 -22.04
CA ASN A 28 10.38 11.05 -21.24
C ASN A 28 10.24 10.73 -19.74
N TYR A 29 9.12 10.14 -19.29
CA TYR A 29 8.98 9.71 -17.90
C TYR A 29 9.84 8.47 -17.59
N ASP A 30 10.82 8.62 -16.70
CA ASP A 30 11.77 7.56 -16.34
C ASP A 30 11.95 7.37 -14.82
N LEU A 31 10.93 6.78 -14.18
CA LEU A 31 11.07 6.20 -12.83
C LEU A 31 11.60 4.75 -12.84
N THR A 32 12.55 4.39 -13.73
CA THR A 32 13.15 3.04 -13.72
C THR A 32 14.24 2.83 -12.67
N THR A 33 14.70 3.90 -12.00
CA THR A 33 15.74 3.82 -10.96
C THR A 33 15.14 3.76 -9.55
N PRO A 34 15.62 2.86 -8.65
CA PRO A 34 15.05 2.71 -7.31
C PRO A 34 15.06 3.99 -6.46
N ASN A 35 16.07 4.84 -6.63
CA ASN A 35 16.27 6.08 -5.86
C ASN A 35 15.64 7.33 -6.51
N SER A 36 14.84 7.17 -7.57
CA SER A 36 14.12 8.30 -8.17
C SER A 36 13.15 8.93 -7.16
N PHE A 37 12.91 10.25 -7.26
CA PHE A 37 11.89 10.92 -6.45
C PHE A 37 10.50 10.72 -7.07
N ILE A 38 9.45 10.83 -6.25
CA ILE A 38 8.08 10.84 -6.77
C ILE A 38 7.88 12.13 -7.54
N ASP A 39 7.60 12.00 -8.83
CA ASP A 39 7.25 13.11 -9.70
C ASP A 39 5.76 13.46 -9.53
N TYR A 40 5.51 14.42 -8.64
CA TYR A 40 4.17 14.94 -8.35
C TYR A 40 3.56 15.69 -9.53
N ASP A 41 4.37 16.33 -10.38
CA ASP A 41 3.90 17.04 -11.56
C ASP A 41 3.34 16.06 -12.60
N ALA A 42 4.04 14.96 -12.87
CA ALA A 42 3.56 13.89 -13.75
C ALA A 42 2.27 13.24 -13.23
N ILE A 43 2.16 13.02 -11.90
CA ILE A 43 0.93 12.49 -11.29
C ILE A 43 -0.22 13.50 -11.43
N ALA A 44 0.03 14.80 -11.24
CA ALA A 44 -0.97 15.84 -11.44
C ALA A 44 -1.41 15.94 -12.92
N GLN A 45 -0.47 15.81 -13.86
CA GLN A 45 -0.80 15.74 -15.29
C GLN A 45 -1.68 14.52 -15.60
N ALA A 46 -1.39 13.33 -15.06
CA ALA A 46 -2.23 12.15 -15.24
C ALA A 46 -3.67 12.37 -14.70
N VAL A 47 -3.83 13.02 -13.55
CA VAL A 47 -5.14 13.42 -13.00
C VAL A 47 -5.88 14.37 -13.97
N LEU A 48 -5.20 15.41 -14.46
CA LEU A 48 -5.77 16.38 -15.38
C LEU A 48 -6.16 15.76 -16.73
N MET A 49 -5.33 14.87 -17.29
CA MET A 49 -5.62 14.12 -18.51
C MET A 49 -6.89 13.27 -18.38
N VAL A 50 -7.03 12.53 -17.26
CA VAL A 50 -8.26 11.75 -16.98
C VAL A 50 -9.48 12.66 -16.85
N ARG A 51 -9.40 13.77 -16.10
CA ARG A 51 -10.50 14.73 -15.93
C ARG A 51 -10.94 15.40 -17.23
N ARG A 52 -9.98 15.87 -18.03
CA ARG A 52 -10.20 16.51 -19.34
C ARG A 52 -10.61 15.52 -20.42
N GLY A 53 -10.24 14.26 -20.25
CA GLY A 53 -10.33 13.18 -21.23
C GLY A 53 -9.35 13.29 -22.39
N LYS A 54 -8.38 14.21 -22.32
CA LYS A 54 -7.38 14.42 -23.39
C LYS A 54 -6.09 13.70 -23.04
N PHE A 55 -5.62 12.84 -23.94
CA PHE A 55 -4.30 12.22 -23.90
C PHE A 55 -3.64 12.47 -25.26
N ASP A 56 -2.74 13.46 -25.32
CA ASP A 56 -2.18 13.97 -26.57
C ASP A 56 -1.39 12.91 -27.37
N HIS A 57 -0.99 11.79 -26.75
CA HIS A 57 -0.27 10.71 -27.44
C HIS A 57 -1.18 9.60 -28.00
N PHE A 58 -2.33 9.31 -27.38
CA PHE A 58 -3.25 8.29 -27.88
C PHE A 58 -4.04 8.78 -29.11
N ASP A 59 -4.38 10.07 -29.15
CA ASP A 59 -5.05 10.71 -30.30
C ASP A 59 -4.13 10.83 -31.54
N VAL A 60 -2.81 10.71 -31.41
CA VAL A 60 -1.86 10.72 -32.55
C VAL A 60 -1.89 9.40 -33.33
N VAL A 61 -2.08 8.26 -32.65
CA VAL A 61 -2.29 6.96 -33.31
C VAL A 61 -3.72 6.89 -33.86
N ALA A 62 -4.70 7.42 -33.13
CA ALA A 62 -6.10 7.44 -33.52
C ALA A 62 -6.49 8.68 -34.37
N LYS A 63 -5.84 8.86 -35.53
CA LYS A 63 -6.18 9.91 -36.51
C LYS A 63 -7.69 9.90 -36.84
N GLY A 64 -8.43 10.82 -36.21
CA GLY A 64 -9.88 11.02 -36.41
C GLY A 64 -10.77 10.83 -35.18
N ALA A 65 -10.27 10.34 -34.05
CA ALA A 65 -11.11 9.87 -32.92
C ALA A 65 -11.29 10.84 -31.72
N GLY A 66 -10.68 12.02 -31.71
CA GLY A 66 -10.55 12.84 -30.48
C GLY A 66 -11.84 13.15 -29.69
N LYS A 67 -13.00 13.33 -30.35
CA LYS A 67 -14.29 13.52 -29.64
C LYS A 67 -14.85 12.22 -29.01
N ALA A 68 -14.45 11.06 -29.52
CA ALA A 68 -14.81 9.74 -28.97
C ALA A 68 -13.83 9.31 -27.88
N ALA A 69 -12.53 9.54 -28.06
CA ALA A 69 -11.51 9.33 -27.04
C ALA A 69 -11.77 10.18 -25.78
N ALA A 70 -12.05 11.48 -25.94
CA ALA A 70 -12.41 12.35 -24.81
C ALA A 70 -13.68 11.88 -24.05
N ARG A 71 -14.64 11.27 -24.76
CA ARG A 71 -15.84 10.66 -24.17
C ARG A 71 -15.57 9.27 -23.57
N HIS A 72 -14.46 8.62 -23.94
CA HIS A 72 -14.01 7.40 -23.30
C HIS A 72 -13.53 7.73 -21.88
N TRP A 73 -12.52 8.59 -21.76
CA TRP A 73 -11.82 8.83 -20.50
C TRP A 73 -12.64 9.57 -19.43
N ARG A 74 -13.47 10.55 -19.83
CA ARG A 74 -14.36 11.27 -18.88
C ARG A 74 -15.36 10.38 -18.13
N ARG A 75 -15.58 9.13 -18.55
CA ARG A 75 -16.42 8.18 -17.77
C ARG A 75 -15.73 7.66 -16.51
N TYR A 76 -14.40 7.77 -16.45
CA TYR A 76 -13.57 7.32 -15.32
C TYR A 76 -13.10 8.46 -14.42
N SER A 77 -13.45 9.71 -14.71
CA SER A 77 -13.13 10.87 -13.88
C SER A 77 -14.14 11.14 -12.76
N LYS A 78 -15.00 10.16 -12.43
CA LYS A 78 -16.02 10.28 -11.37
C LYS A 78 -15.38 10.24 -9.99
N ALA A 79 -14.62 9.19 -9.70
CA ALA A 79 -13.71 9.20 -8.57
C ALA A 79 -12.35 8.60 -8.97
N ILE A 80 -11.29 9.34 -8.61
CA ILE A 80 -9.88 9.00 -8.83
C ILE A 80 -9.26 8.67 -7.46
N LEU A 81 -8.62 7.50 -7.36
CA LEU A 81 -7.84 7.09 -6.19
C LEU A 81 -6.36 7.14 -6.52
N ILE A 82 -5.61 7.99 -5.83
CA ILE A 82 -4.16 8.13 -5.97
C ILE A 82 -3.47 7.42 -4.81
N PHE A 83 -2.62 6.43 -5.09
CA PHE A 83 -1.78 5.80 -4.07
C PHE A 83 -0.47 6.57 -3.89
N MET A 84 -0.13 6.87 -2.63
CA MET A 84 1.08 7.55 -2.16
C MET A 84 1.71 6.78 -1.01
N PRO A 85 3.04 6.77 -0.82
CA PRO A 85 3.65 5.90 0.18
C PRO A 85 3.50 6.39 1.63
N GLY A 86 3.20 7.68 1.87
CA GLY A 86 3.08 8.22 3.22
C GLY A 86 2.42 9.60 3.32
N VAL A 87 2.29 10.09 4.56
CA VAL A 87 1.56 11.32 4.91
C VAL A 87 2.22 12.58 4.35
N GLY A 88 3.56 12.63 4.30
CA GLY A 88 4.28 13.75 3.70
C GLY A 88 4.01 13.87 2.20
N GLU A 89 4.01 12.73 1.52
CA GLU A 89 3.77 12.62 0.09
C GLU A 89 2.31 12.93 -0.26
N ILE A 90 1.35 12.50 0.57
CA ILE A 90 -0.06 12.91 0.47
C ILE A 90 -0.20 14.44 0.58
N LYS A 91 0.41 15.06 1.60
CA LYS A 91 0.34 16.52 1.80
C LYS A 91 0.94 17.28 0.61
N GLN A 92 2.08 16.82 0.10
CA GLN A 92 2.71 17.42 -1.08
C GLN A 92 1.85 17.25 -2.35
N MET A 93 1.25 16.09 -2.57
CA MET A 93 0.35 15.87 -3.70
C MET A 93 -0.91 16.75 -3.61
N CYS A 94 -1.53 16.88 -2.43
CA CYS A 94 -2.66 17.78 -2.20
C CYS A 94 -2.29 19.23 -2.56
N ARG A 95 -1.10 19.68 -2.18
CA ARG A 95 -0.59 21.02 -2.52
C ARG A 95 -0.44 21.20 -4.03
N VAL A 96 0.26 20.29 -4.70
CA VAL A 96 0.49 20.36 -6.15
C VAL A 96 -0.84 20.36 -6.93
N LEU A 97 -1.82 19.54 -6.53
CA LEU A 97 -3.13 19.53 -7.17
C LEU A 97 -3.93 20.83 -7.01
N ARG A 98 -3.78 21.54 -5.88
CA ARG A 98 -4.37 22.88 -5.67
C ARG A 98 -3.66 23.93 -6.51
N GLU A 99 -2.33 23.97 -6.47
CA GLU A 99 -1.54 24.91 -7.29
C GLU A 99 -1.85 24.77 -8.80
N LYS A 100 -2.06 23.54 -9.30
CA LYS A 100 -2.52 23.30 -10.70
C LYS A 100 -3.99 23.64 -10.95
N ALA A 101 -4.84 23.65 -9.92
CA ALA A 101 -6.23 24.07 -10.03
C ALA A 101 -6.34 25.60 -10.18
N ASP A 102 -5.55 26.34 -9.40
CA ASP A 102 -5.56 27.81 -9.36
C ASP A 102 -4.88 28.44 -10.60
N SER A 103 -3.89 27.75 -11.19
CA SER A 103 -3.07 28.28 -12.28
C SER A 103 -3.75 28.31 -13.66
N GLU A 104 -5.00 27.82 -13.81
CA GLU A 104 -5.66 27.63 -15.11
C GLU A 104 -6.87 28.56 -15.35
N ASP A 105 -6.77 29.82 -14.95
CA ASP A 105 -7.81 30.87 -15.06
C ASP A 105 -8.06 31.38 -16.51
N GLY A 106 -7.87 30.51 -17.51
CA GLY A 106 -7.75 30.89 -18.93
C GLY A 106 -8.62 30.11 -19.94
N GLY A 107 -9.36 29.07 -19.55
CA GLY A 107 -10.20 28.37 -20.54
C GLY A 107 -10.99 27.15 -20.05
N THR A 108 -12.32 27.27 -20.13
CA THR A 108 -13.34 26.22 -19.87
C THR A 108 -13.36 25.59 -18.46
N ARG A 109 -14.46 25.83 -17.74
CA ARG A 109 -14.85 25.22 -16.44
C ARG A 109 -14.85 23.69 -16.37
N ALA A 110 -14.56 22.99 -17.48
CA ALA A 110 -14.54 21.53 -17.56
C ALA A 110 -13.20 20.88 -17.13
N GLY A 111 -12.16 21.68 -16.88
CA GLY A 111 -10.83 21.20 -16.44
C GLY A 111 -10.49 21.42 -14.97
N LEU A 112 -11.20 22.32 -14.28
CA LEU A 112 -10.89 22.73 -12.91
C LEU A 112 -11.04 21.57 -11.91
N ILE A 113 -10.15 21.56 -10.91
CA ILE A 113 -10.22 20.69 -9.73
C ILE A 113 -10.77 21.52 -8.58
N PRO A 114 -12.03 21.34 -8.13
CA PRO A 114 -12.52 22.01 -6.93
C PRO A 114 -11.69 21.59 -5.72
N GLU A 115 -11.31 22.52 -4.84
CA GLU A 115 -10.50 22.20 -3.66
C GLU A 115 -11.14 21.13 -2.77
N ASP A 116 -12.46 21.22 -2.57
CA ASP A 116 -13.26 20.24 -1.81
C ASP A 116 -13.26 18.83 -2.42
N SER A 117 -12.84 18.69 -3.68
CA SER A 117 -12.71 17.38 -4.31
C SER A 117 -11.41 16.65 -3.95
N ILE A 118 -10.44 17.31 -3.31
CA ILE A 118 -9.14 16.74 -2.94
C ILE A 118 -9.18 16.26 -1.48
N LEU A 119 -9.23 14.93 -1.30
CA LEU A 119 -9.41 14.30 0.01
C LEU A 119 -8.18 13.44 0.40
N PRO A 120 -7.40 13.83 1.43
CA PRO A 120 -6.32 12.98 1.95
C PRO A 120 -6.90 11.83 2.80
N LEU A 121 -6.27 10.64 2.75
CA LEU A 121 -6.70 9.48 3.54
C LEU A 121 -5.52 8.63 4.03
N HIS A 122 -5.24 8.66 5.34
CA HIS A 122 -4.20 7.86 5.98
C HIS A 122 -4.64 7.39 7.37
N ALA A 123 -3.94 6.40 7.94
CA ALA A 123 -4.33 5.76 9.20
C ALA A 123 -4.52 6.75 10.38
N SER A 124 -3.67 7.77 10.50
CA SER A 124 -3.74 8.78 11.57
C SER A 124 -4.80 9.88 11.37
N LEU A 125 -5.65 9.80 10.33
CA LEU A 125 -6.63 10.85 10.03
C LEU A 125 -7.86 10.71 10.95
N PRO A 126 -8.44 11.80 11.49
CA PRO A 126 -9.65 11.72 12.32
C PRO A 126 -10.81 11.03 11.60
N ALA A 127 -11.59 10.22 12.31
CA ALA A 127 -12.71 9.45 11.74
C ALA A 127 -13.76 10.34 11.04
N ALA A 128 -13.95 11.59 11.51
CA ALA A 128 -14.83 12.57 10.87
C ALA A 128 -14.32 13.01 9.48
N GLU A 129 -13.01 13.14 9.29
CA GLU A 129 -12.41 13.47 7.99
C GLU A 129 -12.36 12.25 7.07
N GLN A 130 -12.09 11.05 7.61
CA GLN A 130 -12.17 9.81 6.83
C GLN A 130 -13.55 9.60 6.22
N LYS A 131 -14.64 9.96 6.94
CA LYS A 131 -16.02 9.86 6.44
C LYS A 131 -16.25 10.56 5.09
N ARG A 132 -15.63 11.73 4.86
CA ARG A 132 -15.72 12.48 3.59
C ARG A 132 -15.27 11.66 2.38
N CYS A 133 -14.32 10.74 2.56
CA CYS A 133 -13.85 9.89 1.46
C CYS A 133 -14.92 8.88 0.98
N PHE A 134 -15.85 8.49 1.86
CA PHE A 134 -16.94 7.56 1.55
C PHE A 134 -18.15 8.23 0.92
N GLU A 135 -18.24 9.56 0.94
CA GLU A 135 -19.30 10.30 0.26
C GLU A 135 -19.17 10.16 -1.26
N VAL A 136 -20.29 9.95 -1.94
CA VAL A 136 -20.33 9.71 -3.40
C VAL A 136 -20.69 11.01 -4.12
N PHE A 137 -19.73 11.55 -4.87
CA PHE A 137 -19.91 12.75 -5.69
C PHE A 137 -18.98 12.73 -6.90
N ASP A 138 -19.39 13.38 -7.99
CA ASP A 138 -18.61 13.42 -9.23
C ASP A 138 -17.38 14.34 -9.09
N GLY A 139 -16.22 13.86 -9.55
CA GLY A 139 -14.95 14.56 -9.54
C GLY A 139 -14.11 14.37 -8.28
N LYS A 140 -14.46 13.42 -7.39
CA LYS A 140 -13.72 13.11 -6.16
C LYS A 140 -12.30 12.62 -6.47
N ILE A 141 -11.30 13.15 -5.77
CA ILE A 141 -9.90 12.71 -5.81
C ILE A 141 -9.47 12.34 -4.40
N VAL A 142 -9.34 11.04 -4.12
CA VAL A 142 -8.82 10.56 -2.82
C VAL A 142 -7.34 10.23 -2.97
N ILE A 143 -6.51 10.76 -2.08
CA ILE A 143 -5.06 10.50 -2.05
C ILE A 143 -4.74 9.69 -0.80
N SER A 144 -4.34 8.43 -0.95
CA SER A 144 -4.25 7.49 0.16
C SER A 144 -2.98 6.65 0.18
N THR A 145 -2.65 6.12 1.35
CA THR A 145 -1.66 5.06 1.50
C THR A 145 -2.26 3.69 1.17
N ASN A 146 -1.49 2.62 1.43
CA ASN A 146 -1.96 1.24 1.43
C ASN A 146 -3.18 0.94 2.34
N VAL A 147 -3.67 1.88 3.15
CA VAL A 147 -4.98 1.76 3.84
C VAL A 147 -6.13 1.48 2.86
N CYS A 148 -6.08 2.01 1.64
CA CYS A 148 -7.03 1.68 0.57
C CYS A 148 -6.74 0.37 -0.17
N GLU A 149 -5.55 -0.23 -0.01
CA GLU A 149 -5.14 -1.48 -0.65
C GLU A 149 -5.73 -2.70 0.05
N THR A 150 -5.88 -2.64 1.38
CA THR A 150 -6.37 -3.74 2.22
C THR A 150 -7.66 -3.35 2.96
N SER A 151 -7.59 -2.39 3.88
CA SER A 151 -8.60 -2.17 4.93
C SER A 151 -9.83 -1.35 4.53
N ILE A 152 -9.72 -0.40 3.59
CA ILE A 152 -10.81 0.54 3.25
C ILE A 152 -11.28 0.41 1.80
N THR A 153 -12.59 0.52 1.60
CA THR A 153 -13.26 0.54 0.30
C THR A 153 -13.92 1.89 0.08
N ILE A 154 -13.42 2.65 -0.90
CA ILE A 154 -14.01 3.92 -1.33
C ILE A 154 -15.00 3.65 -2.48
N PRO A 155 -16.30 3.97 -2.32
CA PRO A 155 -17.27 4.09 -3.41
C PRO A 155 -17.21 3.06 -4.55
N ASP A 156 -17.40 3.40 -5.83
CA ASP A 156 -17.35 4.65 -6.62
C ASP A 156 -16.03 5.00 -7.33
N VAL A 157 -14.90 4.42 -6.93
CA VAL A 157 -13.61 4.59 -7.62
C VAL A 157 -13.65 3.98 -9.03
N THR A 158 -13.31 4.78 -10.03
CA THR A 158 -13.30 4.39 -11.46
C THR A 158 -11.93 4.52 -12.12
N CYS A 159 -11.03 5.27 -11.50
CA CYS A 159 -9.65 5.44 -11.92
C CYS A 159 -8.73 5.26 -10.71
N VAL A 160 -7.67 4.46 -10.87
CA VAL A 160 -6.56 4.37 -9.91
C VAL A 160 -5.31 4.96 -10.56
N ILE A 161 -4.58 5.81 -9.84
CA ILE A 161 -3.23 6.26 -10.21
C ILE A 161 -2.29 5.78 -9.11
N ASP A 162 -1.38 4.87 -9.44
CA ASP A 162 -0.51 4.20 -8.49
C ASP A 162 0.95 4.62 -8.71
N CYS A 163 1.57 5.25 -7.69
CA CYS A 163 3.01 5.48 -7.68
C CYS A 163 3.83 4.18 -7.61
N CYS A 164 3.16 3.03 -7.37
CA CYS A 164 3.75 1.71 -7.18
C CYS A 164 4.79 1.66 -6.05
N ARG A 165 4.67 2.58 -5.08
CA ARG A 165 5.50 2.67 -3.88
C ARG A 165 4.67 2.58 -2.61
N GLU A 166 5.34 2.22 -1.53
CA GLU A 166 4.80 2.12 -0.18
C GLU A 166 5.89 2.35 0.85
N LYS A 167 5.48 2.76 2.06
CA LYS A 167 6.33 2.69 3.24
C LYS A 167 5.95 1.44 4.05
N ARG A 168 6.90 0.52 4.23
CA ARG A 168 6.77 -0.69 5.06
C ARG A 168 7.90 -0.73 6.08
N LEU A 169 7.70 -1.46 7.17
CA LEU A 169 8.77 -1.71 8.13
C LEU A 169 9.76 -2.70 7.53
N GLY A 170 11.05 -2.37 7.59
CA GLY A 170 12.15 -3.20 7.11
C GLY A 170 13.35 -3.13 8.05
N LEU A 171 14.12 -4.20 8.16
CA LEU A 171 15.38 -4.18 8.92
C LEU A 171 16.43 -3.35 8.20
N ARG A 172 16.99 -2.37 8.89
CA ARG A 172 18.22 -1.71 8.44
C ARG A 172 19.39 -2.16 9.30
N LYS A 173 20.46 -2.58 8.64
CA LYS A 173 21.75 -2.88 9.28
C LYS A 173 22.43 -1.56 9.62
N PHE A 174 22.63 -1.31 10.90
CA PHE A 174 23.47 -0.22 11.41
C PHE A 174 24.80 -0.85 11.85
N VAL A 175 25.88 -0.48 11.17
CA VAL A 175 27.24 -0.88 11.54
C VAL A 175 27.84 0.24 12.38
N MET A 176 28.21 -0.10 13.61
CA MET A 176 28.93 0.77 14.54
C MET A 176 30.31 0.15 14.79
N GLU A 177 31.22 0.92 15.37
CA GLU A 177 32.63 0.51 15.58
C GLU A 177 32.77 -0.78 16.40
N MET A 178 31.89 -0.97 17.40
CA MET A 178 31.92 -2.12 18.32
C MET A 178 30.82 -3.17 18.08
N CYS A 179 29.82 -2.90 17.23
CA CYS A 179 28.69 -3.80 17.04
C CYS A 179 27.95 -3.60 15.71
N THR A 180 27.16 -4.61 15.31
CA THR A 180 26.18 -4.50 14.23
C THR A 180 24.78 -4.67 14.81
N LEU A 181 23.94 -3.65 14.65
CA LEU A 181 22.53 -3.69 15.03
C LEU A 181 21.66 -3.88 13.79
N ARG A 182 20.55 -4.60 13.93
CA ARG A 182 19.46 -4.62 12.94
C ARG A 182 18.24 -4.02 13.61
N LEU A 183 17.81 -2.84 13.16
CA LEU A 183 16.69 -2.13 13.75
C LEU A 183 15.53 -2.07 12.75
N PRO A 184 14.26 -2.26 13.20
CA PRO A 184 13.10 -2.02 12.36
C PRO A 184 13.00 -0.52 12.07
N VAL A 185 12.95 -0.16 10.80
CA VAL A 185 12.77 1.21 10.35
C VAL A 185 11.72 1.25 9.25
N LEU A 186 10.96 2.35 9.18
CA LEU A 186 10.00 2.56 8.10
C LEU A 186 10.76 2.96 6.83
N GLN A 187 10.80 2.08 5.83
CA GLN A 187 11.52 2.28 4.57
C GLN A 187 10.51 2.45 3.42
N GLU A 188 10.82 3.37 2.50
CA GLU A 188 10.10 3.47 1.24
C GLU A 188 10.67 2.46 0.23
N GLN A 189 9.78 1.67 -0.37
CA GLN A 189 10.14 0.65 -1.36
C GLN A 189 9.07 0.55 -2.45
N PHE A 190 9.38 -0.17 -3.52
CA PHE A 190 8.41 -0.52 -4.55
C PHE A 190 7.48 -1.64 -4.05
N CYS A 191 6.22 -1.56 -4.46
CA CYS A 191 5.19 -2.54 -4.11
C CYS A 191 5.44 -3.87 -4.84
N SER A 192 5.03 -4.98 -4.23
CA SER A 192 5.01 -6.28 -4.91
C SER A 192 3.99 -6.30 -6.06
N LYS A 193 4.15 -7.25 -6.99
CA LYS A 193 3.20 -7.53 -8.08
C LYS A 193 1.80 -7.80 -7.54
N ALA A 194 1.70 -8.54 -6.44
CA ALA A 194 0.45 -8.76 -5.72
C ALA A 194 -0.19 -7.44 -5.24
N SER A 195 0.58 -6.56 -4.58
CA SER A 195 0.08 -5.26 -4.11
C SER A 195 -0.42 -4.36 -5.26
N ILE A 196 0.32 -4.20 -6.36
CA ILE A 196 -0.13 -3.36 -7.49
C ILE A 196 -1.33 -3.93 -8.25
N GLU A 197 -1.60 -5.23 -8.11
CA GLU A 197 -2.79 -5.87 -8.67
C GLU A 197 -4.01 -5.70 -7.74
N GLN A 198 -3.82 -5.77 -6.42
CA GLN A 198 -4.85 -5.39 -5.44
C GLN A 198 -5.23 -3.90 -5.57
N ARG A 199 -4.27 -3.01 -5.79
CA ARG A 199 -4.50 -1.56 -6.06
C ARG A 199 -5.31 -1.35 -7.33
N LYS A 200 -4.92 -1.98 -8.44
CA LYS A 200 -5.68 -1.98 -9.71
C LYS A 200 -7.13 -2.43 -9.49
N GLY A 201 -7.34 -3.50 -8.71
CA GLY A 201 -8.66 -4.05 -8.40
C GLY A 201 -9.63 -3.05 -7.75
N ARG A 202 -9.13 -1.97 -7.12
CA ARG A 202 -9.97 -0.92 -6.53
C ARG A 202 -10.76 -0.11 -7.59
N ALA A 203 -10.27 -0.01 -8.82
CA ALA A 203 -10.99 0.65 -9.93
C ALA A 203 -12.10 -0.22 -10.57
N GLY A 204 -12.10 -1.53 -10.32
CA GLY A 204 -12.97 -2.50 -11.00
C GLY A 204 -14.23 -2.89 -10.21
N ARG A 205 -14.62 -2.13 -9.19
CA ARG A 205 -15.67 -2.55 -8.25
C ARG A 205 -17.10 -2.19 -8.65
N VAL A 206 -17.29 -1.09 -9.38
CA VAL A 206 -18.63 -0.56 -9.71
C VAL A 206 -18.92 -0.63 -11.20
N GLN A 207 -17.90 -0.45 -12.04
CA GLN A 207 -17.97 -0.50 -13.49
C GLN A 207 -16.56 -0.83 -14.03
N PRO A 208 -16.37 -1.06 -15.35
CA PRO A 208 -15.04 -1.13 -15.93
C PRO A 208 -14.22 0.12 -15.56
N GLY A 209 -12.94 -0.08 -15.26
CA GLY A 209 -12.08 0.96 -14.69
C GLY A 209 -10.75 1.10 -15.42
N ILE A 210 -9.96 2.07 -14.98
CA ILE A 210 -8.59 2.29 -15.46
C ILE A 210 -7.60 2.32 -14.29
N CYS A 211 -6.39 1.82 -14.52
CA CYS A 211 -5.28 1.89 -13.59
C CYS A 211 -4.04 2.44 -14.31
N ILE A 212 -3.54 3.59 -13.86
CA ILE A 212 -2.31 4.22 -14.38
C ILE A 212 -1.19 3.91 -13.38
N ARG A 213 -0.18 3.16 -13.83
CA ARG A 213 1.00 2.81 -13.03
C ARG A 213 2.15 3.75 -13.36
N MET A 214 2.69 4.47 -12.37
CA MET A 214 3.78 5.44 -12.54
C MET A 214 5.16 4.77 -12.62
N ILE A 215 5.24 3.65 -13.34
CA ILE A 215 6.48 2.90 -13.61
C ILE A 215 6.45 2.43 -15.07
N SER A 216 7.58 1.96 -15.60
CA SER A 216 7.58 1.31 -16.91
C SER A 216 7.02 -0.12 -16.83
N ARG A 217 6.43 -0.60 -17.94
CA ARG A 217 5.97 -1.99 -18.05
C ARG A 217 7.10 -2.99 -17.78
N SER A 218 8.28 -2.75 -18.37
CA SER A 218 9.44 -3.62 -18.18
C SER A 218 9.94 -3.66 -16.73
N TYR A 219 9.80 -2.58 -15.96
CA TYR A 219 10.11 -2.58 -14.52
C TYR A 219 9.06 -3.40 -13.74
N ALA A 220 7.77 -3.18 -14.02
CA ALA A 220 6.68 -3.92 -13.39
C ALA A 220 6.80 -5.45 -13.59
N GLU A 221 7.20 -5.87 -14.80
CA GLU A 221 7.34 -7.27 -15.17
C GLU A 221 8.63 -7.91 -14.65
N ASN A 222 9.78 -7.21 -14.72
CA ASN A 222 11.10 -7.82 -14.50
C ASN A 222 11.80 -7.44 -13.20
N LYS A 223 11.31 -6.43 -12.45
CA LYS A 223 11.99 -5.93 -11.23
C LYS A 223 11.16 -6.03 -9.96
N LEU A 224 9.82 -6.01 -10.05
CA LEU A 224 8.97 -6.15 -8.87
C LEU A 224 8.94 -7.60 -8.35
N LEU A 225 9.05 -7.74 -7.02
CA LEU A 225 8.86 -9.01 -6.30
C LEU A 225 7.44 -9.53 -6.54
N ALA A 226 7.26 -10.86 -6.63
CA ALA A 226 5.93 -11.46 -6.82
C ALA A 226 4.98 -11.14 -5.65
N HIS A 227 5.49 -11.34 -4.43
CA HIS A 227 4.80 -11.09 -3.17
C HIS A 227 5.71 -10.27 -2.26
N THR A 228 5.10 -9.59 -1.28
CA THR A 228 5.84 -8.95 -0.19
C THR A 228 6.33 -10.03 0.78
N GLU A 229 7.53 -9.87 1.35
CA GLU A 229 8.04 -10.70 2.43
C GLU A 229 7.10 -10.67 3.66
N ALA A 230 7.05 -11.76 4.43
CA ALA A 230 6.17 -11.82 5.59
C ALA A 230 6.72 -10.97 6.74
N GLU A 231 5.85 -10.27 7.47
CA GLU A 231 6.29 -9.40 8.56
C GLU A 231 7.05 -10.17 9.67
N MET A 232 6.79 -11.47 9.83
CA MET A 232 7.53 -12.33 10.77
C MET A 232 9.01 -12.55 10.39
N ASP A 233 9.36 -12.45 9.11
CA ASP A 233 10.75 -12.61 8.63
C ASP A 233 11.56 -11.31 8.78
N VAL A 234 10.86 -10.19 9.02
CA VAL A 234 11.40 -8.82 8.93
C VAL A 234 11.26 -8.05 10.25
N LEU A 235 10.33 -8.41 11.13
CA LEU A 235 10.14 -7.71 12.41
C LEU A 235 10.77 -8.48 13.59
N PRO A 236 11.34 -7.75 14.56
CA PRO A 236 11.82 -8.36 15.80
C PRO A 236 10.60 -8.83 16.63
N LEU A 237 10.60 -10.10 17.03
CA LEU A 237 9.41 -10.82 17.49
C LEU A 237 9.19 -10.80 19.01
N GLU A 238 10.06 -10.14 19.78
CA GLU A 238 10.10 -10.23 21.25
C GLU A 238 8.78 -9.78 21.87
N ASN A 239 8.18 -8.69 21.38
CA ASN A 239 6.87 -8.22 21.86
C ASN A 239 5.74 -9.23 21.59
N ILE A 240 5.76 -9.90 20.43
CA ILE A 240 4.76 -10.92 20.06
C ILE A 240 4.97 -12.17 20.92
N ILE A 241 6.23 -12.58 21.13
CA ILE A 241 6.59 -13.70 22.00
C ILE A 241 6.15 -13.42 23.45
N LEU A 242 6.38 -12.21 23.98
CA LEU A 242 5.93 -11.81 25.32
C LEU A 242 4.40 -11.83 25.44
N GLN A 243 3.68 -11.26 24.46
CA GLN A 243 2.20 -11.30 24.45
C GLN A 243 1.67 -12.73 24.40
N LEU A 244 2.29 -13.61 23.61
CA LEU A 244 1.93 -15.02 23.53
C LEU A 244 2.27 -15.76 24.83
N LEU A 245 3.41 -15.50 25.48
CA LEU A 245 3.77 -16.12 26.76
C LEU A 245 2.81 -15.73 27.91
N VAL A 246 2.25 -14.51 27.86
CA VAL A 246 1.22 -14.05 28.81
C VAL A 246 -0.16 -14.62 28.46
N GLY A 247 -0.52 -14.72 27.18
CA GLY A 247 -1.83 -15.20 26.73
C GLY A 247 -1.99 -16.72 26.71
N LEU A 248 -0.91 -17.47 26.47
CA LEU A 248 -0.89 -18.94 26.49
C LEU A 248 -0.82 -19.42 27.93
N GLN A 249 -1.91 -19.98 28.46
CA GLN A 249 -1.89 -20.67 29.75
C GLN A 249 -1.25 -22.07 29.68
N ASP A 250 -1.05 -22.62 28.47
CA ASP A 250 -0.41 -23.92 28.24
C ASP A 250 1.12 -23.85 28.31
N GLU A 251 1.71 -24.54 29.28
CA GLU A 251 3.15 -24.65 29.48
C GLU A 251 3.90 -25.29 28.30
N ARG A 252 3.26 -26.17 27.52
CA ARG A 252 3.91 -26.75 26.32
C ARG A 252 4.13 -25.68 25.25
N SER A 253 3.11 -24.87 24.99
CA SER A 253 3.18 -23.76 24.04
C SER A 253 4.19 -22.69 24.51
N LYS A 254 4.28 -22.41 25.82
CA LYS A 254 5.34 -21.53 26.37
C LYS A 254 6.75 -22.09 26.12
N LYS A 255 7.00 -23.37 26.41
CA LYS A 255 8.30 -24.02 26.19
C LYS A 255 8.74 -23.99 24.72
N ILE A 256 7.81 -24.07 23.76
CA ILE A 256 8.11 -23.95 22.33
C ILE A 256 8.54 -22.53 21.96
N LEU A 257 7.97 -21.51 22.60
CA LEU A 257 8.15 -20.10 22.26
C LEU A 257 9.33 -19.41 22.96
N MET A 258 9.78 -19.92 24.11
CA MET A 258 10.94 -19.35 24.80
C MET A 258 12.25 -19.64 24.05
N PRO A 259 13.18 -18.67 23.97
CA PRO A 259 14.51 -18.90 23.39
C PRO A 259 15.33 -19.91 24.22
N SER A 260 16.25 -20.61 23.57
CA SER A 260 16.98 -21.75 24.15
C SER A 260 17.65 -21.47 25.49
N SER A 261 18.18 -20.25 25.69
CA SER A 261 18.84 -19.82 26.92
C SER A 261 17.92 -19.83 28.15
N LEU A 262 16.64 -19.48 28.00
CA LEU A 262 15.67 -19.49 29.10
C LEU A 262 15.12 -20.90 29.40
N ARG A 263 15.32 -21.87 28.50
CA ARG A 263 14.95 -23.27 28.74
C ARG A 263 15.91 -23.96 29.71
N GLU A 264 17.21 -23.67 29.58
CA GLU A 264 18.26 -24.27 30.42
C GLU A 264 18.23 -23.78 31.88
N GLU A 265 17.80 -22.54 32.14
CA GLU A 265 17.66 -22.02 33.51
C GLU A 265 16.51 -22.71 34.26
N GLN A 266 15.35 -22.87 33.63
CA GLN A 266 14.22 -23.57 34.27
C GLN A 266 14.46 -25.06 34.49
N GLU A 267 15.22 -25.74 33.61
CA GLU A 267 15.57 -27.14 33.84
C GLU A 267 16.61 -27.31 34.96
N LYS A 268 17.48 -26.32 35.21
CA LYS A 268 18.37 -26.28 36.38
C LYS A 268 17.63 -26.04 37.69
N ASP A 269 16.67 -25.10 37.73
CA ASP A 269 15.86 -24.88 38.94
C ASP A 269 14.96 -26.06 39.28
N MET A 270 14.39 -26.73 38.27
CA MET A 270 13.55 -27.90 38.50
C MET A 270 14.39 -29.11 38.96
N THR A 271 15.62 -29.27 38.48
CA THR A 271 16.52 -30.35 38.94
C THR A 271 17.18 -30.07 40.29
N SER A 272 17.43 -28.82 40.66
CA SER A 272 17.90 -28.45 42.01
C SER A 272 16.83 -28.62 43.09
N THR A 273 15.56 -28.39 42.74
CA THR A 273 14.41 -28.63 43.63
C THR A 273 14.16 -30.14 43.85
N LEU A 274 14.45 -30.98 42.84
CA LEU A 274 14.33 -32.44 42.95
C LEU A 274 15.52 -33.09 43.68
N SER A 275 16.73 -32.51 43.63
CA SER A 275 17.89 -33.03 44.37
C SER A 275 17.92 -32.67 45.86
N THR A 276 17.10 -31.71 46.30
CA THR A 276 17.01 -31.27 47.71
C THR A 276 15.94 -32.00 48.53
N SER A 277 15.19 -32.92 47.93
CA SER A 277 14.14 -33.72 48.60
C SER A 277 14.54 -35.16 48.96
N GLY A 278 15.85 -35.47 48.90
CA GLY A 278 16.37 -36.84 49.03
C GLY A 278 16.84 -37.28 50.42
N ASP A 279 17.01 -36.37 51.38
CA ASP A 279 17.70 -36.66 52.65
C ASP A 279 16.85 -36.41 53.91
N THR A 280 16.83 -37.41 54.79
CA THR A 280 16.40 -37.36 56.22
C THR A 280 14.88 -37.18 56.50
N THR A 281 14.22 -37.86 57.45
CA THR A 281 14.67 -38.85 58.46
C THR A 281 13.54 -39.83 58.80
N THR A 282 13.86 -41.12 59.03
CA THR A 282 13.05 -42.02 59.86
C THR A 282 13.08 -41.57 61.32
N ILE A 283 11.92 -41.35 61.95
CA ILE A 283 11.76 -41.37 63.41
C ILE A 283 10.49 -42.19 63.76
N SER A 284 10.64 -43.00 64.81
CA SER A 284 9.71 -43.97 65.41
C SER A 284 8.25 -43.54 65.58
#